data_AF-A0A7J4P226-F1
#
_entry.id   AF-A0A7J4P226-F1
#
_cell.length_a   1.000
_cell.length_b   1.000
_cell.length_c   1.000
_cell.angle_alpha   90.00
_cell.angle_beta   90.00
_cell.angle_gamma   90.00
#
_symmetry.space_group_name_H-M   'P 1'
#
loop_
_entity.id
_entity.type
_entity.pdbx_description
1 polymer ?
#
loop_
_entity_poly.entity_id
_entity_poly.type
_entity_poly.pdbx_seq_one_letter_code
_entity_poly.pdbx_strand_id
1 'polypeptide(L)'
;MTQKKSPKAVFQANAEACDQCGKCPSSCPVTIHVEGFNPRQIIAKVALGREADLMKSQVIWTCTSCLKCKERCPEEISPYDVIQALRRIAIYLELPHPEGYDASVKAVVETGVVQQPQLVRTRSKERKDRKSMGLPPAEKPRDMAAYTETLREILGEETV
;
A
#
# COMPACT_ATOMS: atom_id res chain seq x y z
N MET A 1 18.01 -21.54 11.05
CA MET A 1 17.89 -20.37 10.15
C MET A 1 17.32 -20.85 8.83
N THR A 2 16.01 -21.08 8.80
CA THR A 2 15.29 -21.55 7.62
C THR A 2 15.25 -20.42 6.60
N GLN A 3 15.94 -20.60 5.47
CA GLN A 3 15.83 -19.71 4.31
C GLN A 3 14.37 -19.76 3.82
N LYS A 4 13.55 -18.76 4.18
CA LYS A 4 12.27 -18.51 3.50
C LYS A 4 12.60 -18.30 2.03
N LYS A 5 12.18 -19.23 1.17
CA LYS A 5 12.42 -19.19 -0.29
C LYS A 5 11.94 -17.84 -0.82
N SER A 6 12.82 -17.15 -1.55
CA SER A 6 12.49 -15.91 -2.27
C SER A 6 11.20 -16.10 -3.08
N PRO A 7 10.19 -15.23 -2.94
CA PRO A 7 8.95 -15.30 -3.70
C PRO A 7 9.19 -14.83 -5.15
N LYS A 8 10.02 -15.56 -5.91
CA LYS A 8 10.19 -15.37 -7.36
C LYS A 8 8.89 -15.56 -8.15
N ALA A 9 7.84 -16.10 -7.54
CA ALA A 9 6.58 -16.44 -8.20
C ALA A 9 5.60 -15.26 -8.42
N VAL A 10 5.85 -14.07 -7.85
CA VAL A 10 4.90 -12.94 -7.94
C VAL A 10 5.34 -11.86 -8.95
N PHE A 11 6.53 -11.95 -9.50
CA PHE A 11 7.13 -10.87 -10.29
C PHE A 11 7.24 -11.22 -11.77
N GLN A 12 6.20 -10.86 -12.53
CA GLN A 12 6.19 -10.92 -14.00
C GLN A 12 6.16 -9.52 -14.63
N ALA A 13 6.60 -8.49 -13.91
CA ALA A 13 6.88 -7.23 -14.57
C ALA A 13 8.14 -7.45 -15.42
N ASN A 14 7.96 -7.47 -16.75
CA ASN A 14 9.04 -7.47 -17.71
C ASN A 14 9.76 -6.11 -17.68
N ALA A 15 10.37 -5.78 -16.54
CA ALA A 15 11.01 -4.48 -16.29
C ALA A 15 12.16 -4.23 -17.28
N GLU A 16 12.78 -5.30 -17.77
CA GLU A 16 13.79 -5.34 -18.83
C GLU A 16 13.26 -4.76 -20.16
N ALA A 17 11.94 -4.87 -20.44
CA ALA A 17 11.33 -4.24 -21.62
C ALA A 17 11.14 -2.72 -21.49
N CYS A 18 11.49 -2.11 -20.36
CA CYS A 18 11.32 -0.67 -20.19
C CYS A 18 12.31 0.12 -21.05
N ASP A 19 11.78 0.82 -22.05
CA ASP A 19 12.53 1.75 -22.91
C ASP A 19 13.03 3.04 -22.23
N GLN A 20 12.69 3.22 -20.94
CA GLN A 20 13.01 4.41 -20.15
C GLN A 20 12.46 5.74 -20.71
N CYS A 21 11.36 5.73 -21.48
CA CYS A 21 10.79 6.92 -22.13
C CYS A 21 10.38 8.08 -21.20
N GLY A 22 10.22 7.86 -19.90
CA GLY A 22 9.94 8.92 -18.93
C GLY A 22 8.50 9.44 -18.89
N LYS A 23 7.54 8.78 -19.54
CA LYS A 23 6.11 9.12 -19.42
C LYS A 23 5.60 9.00 -17.97
N CYS A 24 6.06 7.99 -17.23
CA CYS A 24 5.64 7.76 -15.85
C CYS A 24 6.05 8.89 -14.89
N PRO A 25 7.31 9.36 -14.78
CA PRO A 25 7.66 10.48 -13.91
C PRO A 25 6.99 11.79 -14.35
N SER A 26 6.84 12.03 -15.66
CA SER A 26 6.15 13.22 -16.17
C SER A 26 4.69 13.31 -15.71
N SER A 27 4.01 12.17 -15.59
CA SER A 27 2.62 12.10 -15.10
C SER A 27 2.48 11.98 -13.58
N CYS A 28 3.59 11.80 -12.86
CA CYS A 28 3.56 11.46 -11.45
C CYS A 28 3.40 12.72 -10.59
N PRO A 29 2.36 12.81 -9.74
CA PRO A 29 2.22 13.95 -8.83
C PRO A 29 3.29 13.94 -7.72
N VAL A 30 3.85 12.76 -7.38
CA VAL A 30 4.82 12.61 -6.29
C VAL A 30 6.21 13.06 -6.71
N THR A 31 6.63 12.75 -7.94
CA THR A 31 7.98 13.08 -8.44
C THR A 31 8.30 14.58 -8.40
N ILE A 32 7.28 15.44 -8.46
CA ILE A 32 7.45 16.90 -8.42
C ILE A 32 7.67 17.41 -6.98
N HIS A 33 7.14 16.70 -5.98
CA HIS A 33 7.09 17.18 -4.60
C HIS A 33 7.97 16.41 -3.63
N VAL A 34 8.40 15.20 -3.99
CA VAL A 34 9.17 14.31 -3.13
C VAL A 34 10.51 14.01 -3.79
N GLU A 35 11.57 14.55 -3.22
CA GLU A 35 12.93 14.26 -3.65
C GLU A 35 13.22 12.76 -3.53
N GLY A 36 13.91 12.22 -4.54
CA GLY A 36 14.27 10.80 -4.59
C GLY A 36 13.17 9.85 -5.08
N PHE A 37 11.91 10.29 -5.21
CA PHE A 37 10.86 9.46 -5.82
C PHE A 37 10.76 9.67 -7.33
N ASN A 38 11.17 8.65 -8.09
CA ASN A 38 11.00 8.63 -9.55
C ASN A 38 10.59 7.23 -10.03
N PRO A 39 9.36 7.05 -10.57
CA PRO A 39 8.87 5.74 -10.98
C PRO A 39 9.70 5.13 -12.13
N ARG A 40 10.30 5.95 -13.00
CA ARG A 40 11.20 5.44 -14.06
C ARG A 40 12.47 4.83 -13.46
N GLN A 41 13.08 5.51 -12.49
CA GLN A 41 14.28 5.00 -11.82
C GLN A 41 13.99 3.77 -10.96
N ILE A 42 12.79 3.66 -10.40
CA ILE A 42 12.33 2.46 -9.71
C ILE A 42 12.34 1.28 -10.68
N ILE A 43 11.71 1.41 -11.86
CA ILE A 43 11.73 0.35 -12.88
C ILE A 43 13.16 0.01 -13.30
N ALA A 44 14.01 1.01 -13.55
CA ALA A 44 15.41 0.77 -13.92
C ALA A 44 16.17 -0.04 -12.86
N LYS A 45 15.98 0.28 -11.57
CA LYS A 45 16.60 -0.47 -10.47
C LYS A 45 16.11 -1.92 -10.43
N VAL A 46 14.84 -2.16 -10.70
CA VAL A 46 14.29 -3.52 -10.73
C VAL A 46 14.80 -4.31 -11.93
N ALA A 47 14.88 -3.70 -13.12
CA ALA A 47 15.50 -4.33 -14.29
C ALA A 47 16.96 -4.73 -14.02
N LEU A 48 17.68 -3.94 -13.22
CA LEU A 48 19.06 -4.24 -12.81
C LEU A 48 19.19 -5.22 -11.62
N GLY A 49 18.10 -5.83 -11.15
CA GLY A 49 18.11 -6.75 -10.00
C GLY A 49 18.41 -6.07 -8.66
N ARG A 50 18.13 -4.77 -8.53
CA ARG A 50 18.36 -3.95 -7.33
C ARG A 50 17.09 -3.65 -6.54
N GLU A 51 16.08 -4.51 -6.62
CA GLU A 51 14.84 -4.39 -5.87
C GLU A 51 15.05 -4.39 -4.34
N ALA A 52 16.07 -5.08 -3.85
CA ALA A 52 16.40 -5.10 -2.43
C ALA A 52 16.69 -3.70 -1.86
N ASP A 53 17.32 -2.83 -2.66
CA ASP A 53 17.62 -1.44 -2.27
C ASP A 53 16.33 -0.61 -2.16
N LEU A 54 15.35 -0.90 -3.02
CA LEU A 54 14.05 -0.24 -3.01
C LEU A 54 13.21 -0.65 -1.81
N MET A 55 13.19 -1.94 -1.47
CA MET A 55 12.40 -2.48 -0.35
C MET A 55 12.93 -2.03 1.01
N LYS A 56 14.24 -1.82 1.14
CA LYS A 56 14.86 -1.27 2.36
C LYS A 56 14.68 0.24 2.50
N SER A 57 14.20 0.92 1.45
CA SER A 57 14.01 2.37 1.41
C SER A 57 12.54 2.73 1.62
N GLN A 58 12.30 3.93 2.15
CA GLN A 58 10.94 4.50 2.24
C GLN A 58 10.36 4.91 0.88
N VAL A 59 11.17 4.91 -0.19
CA VAL A 59 10.76 5.43 -1.51
C VAL A 59 9.52 4.73 -2.07
N ILE A 60 9.41 3.41 -1.93
CA ILE A 60 8.27 2.66 -2.46
C ILE A 60 6.95 3.04 -1.75
N TRP A 61 7.01 3.53 -0.51
CA TRP A 61 5.86 3.92 0.29
C TRP A 61 5.30 5.31 -0.04
N THR A 62 6.07 6.12 -0.79
CA THR A 62 5.64 7.47 -1.20
C THR A 62 4.66 7.48 -2.38
N CYS A 63 4.56 6.39 -3.13
CA CYS A 63 3.60 6.26 -4.23
C CYS A 63 2.15 6.39 -3.72
N THR A 64 1.40 7.33 -4.29
CA THR A 64 0.00 7.61 -3.95
C THR A 64 -1.01 6.67 -4.61
N SER A 65 -0.55 5.68 -5.38
CA SER A 65 -1.43 4.70 -6.04
C SER A 65 -2.45 5.31 -7.01
N CYS A 66 -2.14 6.46 -7.63
CA CYS A 66 -3.05 7.17 -8.54
C CYS A 66 -3.20 6.55 -9.95
N LEU A 67 -2.50 5.44 -10.24
CA LEU A 67 -2.55 4.68 -11.49
C LEU A 67 -2.15 5.39 -12.79
N LYS A 68 -1.81 6.69 -12.78
CA LYS A 68 -1.42 7.43 -14.00
C LYS A 68 -0.29 6.78 -14.81
N CYS A 69 0.68 6.17 -14.13
CA CYS A 69 1.79 5.49 -14.79
C CYS A 69 1.39 4.17 -15.46
N LYS A 70 0.30 3.54 -15.01
CA LYS A 70 -0.27 2.33 -15.63
C LYS A 70 -0.95 2.71 -16.95
N GLU A 71 -1.83 3.71 -16.90
CA GLU A 71 -2.59 4.19 -18.06
C GLU A 71 -1.74 4.77 -19.20
N ARG A 72 -0.51 5.21 -18.89
CA ARG A 72 0.36 5.92 -19.85
C ARG A 72 1.55 5.10 -20.33
N CYS A 73 1.76 3.91 -19.81
CA CYS A 73 2.94 3.10 -20.16
C CYS A 73 2.70 2.41 -21.51
N PRO A 74 3.50 2.70 -22.55
CA PRO A 74 3.34 2.04 -23.86
C PRO A 74 3.77 0.57 -23.80
N GLU A 75 4.70 0.23 -22.90
CA GLU A 75 5.23 -1.13 -22.70
C GLU A 75 4.44 -1.94 -21.66
N GLU A 76 3.34 -1.40 -21.12
CA GLU A 76 2.46 -2.07 -20.16
C GLU A 76 3.14 -2.60 -18.87
N ILE A 77 4.32 -2.08 -18.50
CA ILE A 77 5.10 -2.51 -17.32
C ILE A 77 4.44 -2.09 -16.00
N SER A 78 3.78 -0.92 -16.00
CA SER A 78 3.12 -0.34 -14.83
C SER A 78 4.02 -0.21 -13.57
N PRO A 79 4.68 0.95 -13.37
CA PRO A 79 5.40 1.23 -12.13
C PRO A 79 4.55 1.10 -10.86
N TYR A 80 3.23 1.29 -10.96
CA TYR A 80 2.33 1.04 -9.86
C TYR A 80 2.33 -0.43 -9.44
N ASP A 81 2.13 -1.35 -10.38
CA ASP A 81 2.04 -2.78 -10.08
C ASP A 81 3.38 -3.30 -9.51
N VAL A 82 4.50 -2.83 -10.06
CA VAL A 82 5.84 -3.10 -9.52
C VAL A 82 5.98 -2.62 -8.08
N ILE A 83 5.61 -1.38 -7.78
CA ILE A 83 5.69 -0.83 -6.41
C ILE A 83 4.81 -1.62 -5.43
N GLN A 84 3.60 -2.00 -5.85
CA GLN A 84 2.70 -2.81 -5.01
C GLN A 84 3.28 -4.19 -4.71
N ALA A 85 3.91 -4.83 -5.70
CA ALA A 85 4.60 -6.10 -5.48
C ALA A 85 5.77 -5.94 -4.50
N LEU A 86 6.60 -4.91 -4.67
CA LEU A 86 7.72 -4.62 -3.77
C LEU A 86 7.25 -4.36 -2.33
N ARG A 87 6.15 -3.62 -2.13
CA ARG A 87 5.56 -3.42 -0.80
C ARG A 87 5.12 -4.72 -0.15
N ARG A 88 4.45 -5.61 -0.90
CA ARG A 88 4.02 -6.93 -0.39
C ARG A 88 5.22 -7.79 0.01
N ILE A 89 6.26 -7.83 -0.82
CA ILE A 89 7.48 -8.59 -0.53
C ILE A 89 8.20 -8.00 0.68
N ALA A 90 8.27 -6.67 0.80
CA ALA A 90 8.89 -6.00 1.94
C ALA A 90 8.20 -6.39 3.27
N ILE A 91 6.86 -6.39 3.30
CA ILE A 91 6.09 -6.83 4.48
C ILE A 91 6.31 -8.32 4.76
N TYR A 92 6.27 -9.18 3.74
CA TYR A 92 6.53 -10.62 3.90
C TYR A 92 7.92 -10.93 4.46
N LEU A 93 8.91 -10.09 4.11
CA LEU A 93 10.28 -10.17 4.60
C LEU A 93 10.50 -9.41 5.92
N GLU A 94 9.43 -8.88 6.54
CA GLU A 94 9.47 -8.13 7.80
C GLU A 94 10.43 -6.92 7.73
N LEU A 95 10.52 -6.28 6.57
CA LEU A 95 11.31 -5.07 6.36
C LEU A 95 10.56 -3.83 6.89
N PRO A 96 11.28 -2.74 7.26
CA PRO A 96 10.64 -1.54 7.76
C PRO A 96 9.62 -0.95 6.79
N HIS A 97 8.43 -0.66 7.32
CA HIS A 97 7.33 0.02 6.64
C HIS A 97 6.87 1.24 7.46
N PRO A 98 6.07 2.15 6.88
CA PRO A 98 5.67 3.37 7.57
C PRO A 98 4.87 3.11 8.85
N GLU A 99 5.12 3.96 9.85
CA GLU A 99 4.37 3.97 11.09
C GLU A 99 2.87 4.16 10.80
N GLY A 100 2.03 3.35 11.45
CA GLY A 100 0.58 3.42 11.34
C GLY A 100 -0.08 2.36 10.47
N TYR A 101 0.66 1.67 9.59
CA TYR A 101 0.10 0.51 8.86
C TYR A 101 -0.29 -0.61 9.83
N ASP A 102 0.56 -0.95 10.79
CA ASP A 102 0.26 -2.00 11.79
C ASP A 102 -0.96 -1.65 12.63
N ALA A 103 -1.05 -0.38 13.07
CA ALA A 103 -2.21 0.11 13.81
C ALA A 103 -3.49 0.03 12.97
N SER A 104 -3.39 0.34 11.68
CA SER A 104 -4.52 0.27 10.75
C SER A 104 -4.98 -1.17 10.50
N VAL A 105 -4.04 -2.09 10.27
CA VAL A 105 -4.32 -3.52 10.09
C VAL A 105 -4.94 -4.10 11.37
N LYS A 106 -4.35 -3.83 12.52
CA LYS A 106 -4.89 -4.25 13.82
C LYS A 106 -6.31 -3.76 14.04
N ALA A 107 -6.59 -2.48 13.75
CA ALA A 107 -7.94 -1.92 13.88
C ALA A 107 -8.96 -2.66 12.98
N VAL A 108 -8.58 -2.98 11.75
CA VAL A 108 -9.42 -3.77 10.82
C VAL A 108 -9.67 -5.16 11.39
N VAL A 109 -8.63 -5.88 11.81
CA VAL A 109 -8.77 -7.26 12.34
C VAL A 109 -9.64 -7.30 13.59
N GLU A 110 -9.42 -6.39 14.53
CA GLU A 110 -10.11 -6.40 15.84
C GLU A 110 -11.54 -5.84 15.77
N THR A 111 -11.79 -4.87 14.88
CA THR A 111 -13.02 -4.06 14.94
C THR A 111 -13.79 -3.96 13.63
N GLY A 112 -13.19 -4.45 12.53
CA GLY A 112 -13.75 -4.38 11.18
C GLY A 112 -13.63 -3.01 10.50
N VAL A 113 -13.04 -2.01 11.16
CA VAL A 113 -12.92 -0.65 10.61
C VAL A 113 -11.51 -0.10 10.82
N VAL A 114 -10.99 0.62 9.83
CA VAL A 114 -9.65 1.25 9.90
C VAL A 114 -9.63 2.39 10.93
N GLN A 115 -10.70 3.18 11.00
CA GLN A 115 -10.81 4.29 11.96
C GLN A 115 -12.09 4.17 12.76
N GLN A 116 -11.98 4.31 14.08
CA GLN A 116 -13.15 4.39 14.95
C GLN A 116 -13.83 5.77 14.81
N PRO A 117 -15.14 5.86 15.08
CA PRO A 117 -15.84 7.13 15.17
C PRO A 117 -15.10 8.10 16.11
N GLN A 118 -14.70 9.24 15.57
CA GLN A 118 -14.00 10.28 16.31
C GLN A 118 -14.95 11.41 16.69
N LEU A 119 -14.58 12.15 17.73
CA LEU A 119 -15.18 13.46 18.01
C LEU A 119 -14.66 14.46 16.98
N VAL A 120 -15.56 15.02 16.18
CA VAL A 120 -15.21 16.04 15.19
C VAL A 120 -15.39 17.43 15.78
N ARG A 121 -14.49 18.36 15.43
CA ARG A 121 -14.60 19.76 15.84
C ARG A 121 -15.41 20.52 14.79
N THR A 122 -16.51 21.13 15.21
CA THR A 122 -17.34 21.97 14.34
C THR A 122 -16.66 23.31 14.06
N ARG A 123 -17.24 24.09 13.14
CA ARG A 123 -16.85 25.49 12.92
C ARG A 123 -17.04 26.36 14.17
N SER A 124 -18.06 26.07 15.00
CA SER A 124 -18.29 26.72 16.30
C SER A 124 -17.33 26.25 17.40
N LYS A 125 -16.34 25.40 17.06
CA LYS A 125 -15.36 24.79 17.99
C LYS A 125 -15.97 23.81 19.01
N GLU A 126 -17.23 23.44 18.86
CA GLU A 126 -17.85 22.36 19.62
C GLU A 126 -17.29 21.00 19.18
N ARG A 127 -17.21 20.05 20.10
CA ARG A 127 -16.94 18.64 19.76
C ARG A 127 -18.26 17.91 19.65
N LYS A 128 -18.49 17.28 18.50
CA LYS A 128 -19.71 16.48 18.26
C LYS A 128 -19.34 15.07 17.85
N ASP A 129 -20.15 14.13 18.33
CA ASP A 129 -20.18 12.75 17.88
C ASP A 129 -21.36 12.52 16.94
N ARG A 130 -21.46 11.31 16.37
CA ARG A 130 -22.57 10.95 15.48
C ARG A 130 -23.93 11.06 16.19
N LYS A 131 -24.00 10.66 17.47
CA LYS A 131 -25.24 10.65 18.27
C LYS A 131 -25.79 12.06 18.50
N SER A 132 -24.96 13.00 18.92
CA SER A 132 -25.32 14.41 19.11
C SER A 132 -25.67 15.12 17.80
N MET A 133 -25.23 14.58 16.65
CA MET A 133 -25.64 15.03 15.32
C MET A 133 -26.88 14.32 14.77
N GLY A 134 -27.48 13.39 15.52
CA GLY A 134 -28.65 12.62 15.06
C GLY A 134 -28.33 11.63 13.92
N LEU A 135 -27.05 11.28 13.74
CA LEU A 135 -26.61 10.36 12.70
C LEU A 135 -26.70 8.91 13.19
N PRO A 136 -26.98 7.94 12.30
CA PRO A 136 -26.92 6.51 12.64
C PRO A 136 -25.57 6.11 13.23
N PRO A 137 -25.49 5.08 14.10
CA PRO A 137 -24.21 4.57 14.58
C PRO A 137 -23.32 4.12 13.40
N ALA A 138 -22.01 4.12 13.61
CA ALA A 138 -21.11 3.60 12.59
C ALA A 138 -21.30 2.09 12.43
N GLU A 139 -21.46 1.65 11.19
CA GLU A 139 -21.61 0.24 10.87
C GLU A 139 -20.28 -0.50 11.10
N LYS A 140 -20.39 -1.66 11.75
CA LYS A 140 -19.31 -2.63 11.96
C LYS A 140 -19.78 -3.97 11.35
N PRO A 141 -18.89 -4.95 11.15
CA PRO A 141 -19.32 -6.28 10.74
C PRO A 141 -20.41 -6.81 11.69
N ARG A 142 -21.49 -7.34 11.10
CA ARG A 142 -22.67 -7.80 11.86
C ARG A 142 -22.33 -9.00 12.75
N ASP A 143 -21.44 -9.86 12.26
CA ASP A 143 -20.90 -11.01 12.97
C ASP A 143 -19.38 -10.95 12.90
N MET A 144 -18.76 -10.69 14.05
CA MET A 144 -17.31 -10.59 14.15
C MET A 144 -16.62 -11.96 14.03
N ALA A 145 -17.28 -13.07 14.41
CA ALA A 145 -16.68 -14.39 14.30
C ALA A 145 -16.58 -14.81 12.82
N ALA A 146 -17.68 -14.66 12.07
CA ALA A 146 -17.69 -14.90 10.63
C ALA A 146 -16.73 -13.95 9.88
N TYR A 147 -16.66 -12.68 10.30
CA TYR A 147 -15.72 -11.71 9.74
C TYR A 147 -14.26 -12.14 9.94
N THR A 148 -13.87 -12.49 11.16
CA THR A 148 -12.50 -12.93 11.46
C THR A 148 -12.15 -14.21 10.71
N GLU A 149 -13.09 -15.15 10.58
CA GLU A 149 -12.86 -16.37 9.81
C GLU A 149 -12.61 -16.07 8.32
N THR A 150 -13.44 -15.21 7.73
CA THR A 150 -13.25 -14.76 6.34
C THR A 150 -11.90 -14.05 6.16
N LEU A 151 -11.48 -13.24 7.15
CA LEU A 151 -10.17 -12.60 7.10
C LEU A 151 -9.03 -13.61 7.14
N ARG A 152 -9.12 -14.69 7.94
CA ARG A 152 -8.11 -15.76 7.96
C ARG A 152 -8.01 -16.47 6.62
N GLU A 153 -9.14 -16.74 5.97
CA GLU A 153 -9.16 -17.34 4.64
C GLU A 153 -8.47 -16.44 3.59
N ILE A 154 -8.71 -15.13 3.64
CA ILE A 154 -8.15 -14.17 2.68
C ILE A 154 -6.66 -13.89 2.93
N LEU A 155 -6.26 -13.74 4.19
CA LEU A 155 -4.90 -13.34 4.58
C LEU A 155 -3.96 -14.54 4.78
N GLY A 156 -4.50 -15.76 4.85
CA GLY A 156 -3.78 -16.97 5.24
C GLY A 156 -3.67 -17.10 6.76
N GLU A 157 -3.72 -18.35 7.27
CA GLU A 157 -3.76 -18.65 8.71
C GLU A 157 -2.56 -18.12 9.51
N GLU A 158 -1.41 -17.90 8.85
CA GLU A 158 -0.19 -17.41 9.51
C GLU A 158 -0.15 -15.88 9.74
N THR A 159 -1.12 -15.13 9.17
CA THR A 159 -1.10 -13.65 9.12
C THR A 159 -2.07 -12.97 10.10
N VAL A 160 -2.93 -13.73 10.79
CA VAL A 160 -4.00 -13.22 11.69
C VAL A 160 -3.70 -13.51 13.15
#